data_AF-K4KRK4-F1
#
_entry.id   AF-K4KRK4-F1
#
_cell.length_a   1.000
_cell.length_b   1.000
_cell.length_c   1.000
_cell.angle_alpha   90.00
_cell.angle_beta   90.00
_cell.angle_gamma   90.00
#
_symmetry.space_group_name_H-M   'P 1'
#
loop_
_entity.id
_entity.type
_entity.pdbx_description
1 polymer ?
#
loop_
_entity_poly.entity_id
_entity_poly.type
_entity_poly.pdbx_seq_one_letter_code
_entity_poly.pdbx_strand_id
1 'polypeptide(L)' 'MNFNMSIEDNFASFIDEETGTSIFIDSFDNEEFEVRIGTLQESQPAGSVIAHTTEELNTKLAALYQNFQGEK' A
#
# COMPACT_ATOMS: atom_id res chain seq x y z
N MET A 1 5.47 8.96 -2.69
CA MET A 1 4.98 7.81 -3.47
C MET A 1 3.58 8.09 -3.97
N ASN A 2 3.29 7.86 -5.25
CA ASN A 2 1.92 7.90 -5.77
C ASN A 2 1.54 6.48 -6.20
N PHE A 3 0.53 5.90 -5.54
CA PHE A 3 0.08 4.53 -5.80
C PHE A 3 -0.81 4.45 -7.05
N ASN A 4 -1.63 5.46 -7.33
CA ASN A 4 -2.58 5.47 -8.44
C ASN A 4 -3.38 4.14 -8.60
N MET A 5 -3.79 3.54 -7.48
CA MET A 5 -4.57 2.30 -7.43
C MET A 5 -6.07 2.60 -7.49
N SER A 6 -6.84 1.92 -8.35
CA SER A 6 -8.29 2.07 -8.40
C SER A 6 -8.95 1.37 -7.19
N ILE A 7 -10.09 1.88 -6.72
CA ILE A 7 -10.89 1.18 -5.69
C ILE A 7 -11.40 -0.18 -6.19
N GLU A 8 -11.47 -0.39 -7.50
CA GLU A 8 -11.90 -1.65 -8.11
C GLU A 8 -10.74 -2.68 -8.22
N ASP A 9 -9.48 -2.24 -8.04
CA ASP A 9 -8.31 -3.11 -8.10
C ASP A 9 -8.18 -3.85 -6.77
N ASN A 10 -8.32 -5.17 -6.78
CA ASN A 10 -8.19 -5.99 -5.58
C ASN A 10 -6.73 -6.40 -5.26
N PHE A 11 -5.80 -6.07 -6.15
CA PHE A 11 -4.38 -6.32 -5.96
C PHE A 11 -3.54 -5.30 -6.74
N ALA A 12 -2.49 -4.79 -6.10
CA ALA A 12 -1.48 -3.97 -6.77
C ALA A 12 -0.11 -4.11 -6.08
N SER A 13 0.95 -3.86 -6.84
CA SER A 13 2.31 -3.81 -6.28
C SER A 13 3.07 -2.63 -6.85
N PHE A 14 3.87 -1.99 -6.00
CA PHE A 14 4.63 -0.80 -6.32
C PHE A 14 6.06 -0.92 -5.84
N ILE A 15 6.98 -0.23 -6.51
CA ILE A 15 8.37 -0.11 -6.07
C ILE A 15 8.68 1.37 -5.93
N ASP A 16 9.10 1.77 -4.74
CA ASP A 16 9.69 3.09 -4.54
C ASP A 16 11.09 3.08 -5.14
N GLU A 17 11.26 3.74 -6.29
CA GLU A 17 12.53 3.75 -7.03
C GLU A 17 13.69 4.41 -6.25
N GLU A 18 13.41 5.28 -5.29
CA GLU A 18 14.44 5.94 -4.49
C GLU A 18 15.05 4.99 -3.46
N THR A 19 14.21 4.14 -2.85
CA THR A 19 14.62 3.25 -1.75
C THR A 19 14.75 1.79 -2.18
N GLY A 20 14.23 1.41 -3.35
CA GLY A 20 14.07 0.03 -3.80
C GLY A 20 13.01 -0.75 -3.01
N THR A 21 12.23 -0.09 -2.16
CA THR A 21 11.24 -0.74 -1.30
C THR A 21 10.03 -1.17 -2.12
N SER A 22 9.65 -2.45 -2.00
CA SER A 22 8.44 -3.01 -2.60
C SER A 22 7.25 -2.85 -1.64
N ILE A 23 6.11 -2.44 -2.18
CA ILE A 23 4.83 -2.35 -1.49
C ILE A 23 3.85 -3.27 -2.21
N PHE A 24 3.18 -4.12 -1.46
CA PHE A 24 2.14 -5.03 -1.94
C PHE A 24 0.84 -4.70 -1.25
N ILE A 25 -0.23 -4.61 -2.03
CA ILE A 25 -1.57 -4.30 -1.55
C ILE A 25 -2.52 -5.35 -2.12
N ASP A 26 -3.33 -5.93 -1.26
CA ASP A 26 -4.37 -6.88 -1.64
C ASP A 26 -5.65 -6.64 -0.84
N SER A 27 -6.78 -6.96 -1.45
CA SER A 27 -8.10 -6.85 -0.85
C SER A 27 -9.00 -8.01 -1.30
N PHE A 28 -9.84 -8.49 -0.39
CA PHE A 28 -10.82 -9.52 -0.71
C PHE A 28 -12.17 -8.92 -1.13
N ASP A 29 -12.52 -7.74 -0.60
CA ASP A 29 -13.85 -7.12 -0.73
C ASP A 29 -13.83 -5.73 -1.40
N ASN A 30 -12.65 -5.22 -1.75
CA ASN A 30 -12.42 -3.86 -2.25
C ASN A 30 -12.87 -2.76 -1.26
N GLU A 31 -12.91 -3.07 0.04
CA GLU A 31 -13.16 -2.12 1.12
C GLU A 31 -11.99 -2.08 2.11
N GLU A 32 -11.50 -3.25 2.55
CA GLU A 32 -10.29 -3.38 3.38
C GLU A 32 -9.11 -3.88 2.53
N PHE A 33 -8.03 -3.08 2.52
CA PHE A 33 -6.82 -3.32 1.75
C PHE A 33 -5.67 -3.60 2.71
N GLU A 34 -5.18 -4.84 2.73
CA GLU A 34 -3.97 -5.21 3.48
C GLU A 34 -2.73 -4.71 2.76
N VAL A 35 -1.74 -4.21 3.52
CA VAL A 35 -0.51 -3.64 2.98
C VAL A 35 0.70 -4.33 3.58
N ARG A 36 1.63 -4.76 2.71
CA ARG A 36 2.93 -5.30 3.08
C ARG A 36 4.05 -4.49 2.45
N ILE A 37 5.12 -4.25 3.20
CA ILE A 37 6.26 -3.45 2.76
C ILE A 37 7.57 -4.20 3.01
N GLY A 38 8.49 -4.16 2.04
CA GLY A 38 9.82 -4.74 2.17
C GLY A 38 10.49 -4.95 0.81
N THR A 39 10.86 -6.19 0.52
CA THR A 39 11.43 -6.64 -0.75
C THR A 39 10.55 -7.71 -1.39
N LEU A 40 10.87 -8.11 -2.63
CA LEU A 40 10.20 -9.23 -3.31
C LEU A 40 10.35 -10.57 -2.56
N GLN A 41 11.40 -10.74 -1.76
CA GLN A 41 11.72 -11.99 -1.06
C GLN A 41 11.26 -11.96 0.40
N GLU A 42 11.31 -10.79 1.02
CA GLU A 42 11.01 -10.58 2.43
C GLU A 42 10.24 -9.27 2.60
N SER A 43 8.95 -9.39 2.91
CA SER A 43 8.06 -8.27 3.23
C SER A 43 7.36 -8.52 4.56
N GLN A 44 7.04 -7.46 5.29
CA GLN A 44 6.31 -7.53 6.55
C GLN A 44 4.99 -6.77 6.46
N PRO A 45 3.97 -7.16 7.24
CA PRO A 45 2.73 -6.39 7.36
C PRO A 45 3.03 -4.96 7.80
N ALA A 46 2.43 -3.99 7.12
CA ALA A 46 2.52 -2.57 7.44
C ALA A 46 1.18 -2.00 7.97
N GLY A 47 0.08 -2.74 7.79
CA GLY A 47 -1.25 -2.39 8.29
C GLY A 47 -2.32 -2.66 7.23
N SER A 48 -3.55 -2.22 7.49
CA SER A 48 -4.64 -2.21 6.52
C SER A 48 -5.22 -0.80 6.33
N VAL A 49 -5.81 -0.58 5.17
CA VAL A 49 -6.51 0.65 4.79
C VAL A 49 -7.96 0.31 4.49
N ILE A 50 -8.89 0.97 5.16
CA ILE A 50 -10.30 0.95 4.76
C ILE A 50 -10.55 2.15 3.85
N ALA A 51 -11.13 1.96 2.67
CA ALA A 51 -11.49 3.04 1.76
C ALA A 51 -12.73 2.70 0.94
N HIS A 52 -13.46 3.73 0.50
CA HIS A 52 -14.63 3.58 -0.37
C HIS A 52 -14.50 4.36 -1.68
N THR A 53 -13.39 5.07 -1.88
CA THR A 53 -13.09 5.80 -3.10
C THR A 53 -11.61 5.67 -3.46
N THR A 54 -11.31 5.75 -4.76
CA THR A 54 -9.93 5.75 -5.28
C THR A 54 -9.07 6.85 -4.63
N GLU A 55 -9.61 8.06 -4.45
CA GLU A 55 -8.88 9.18 -3.84
C GLU A 55 -8.52 8.90 -2.38
N GLU A 56 -9.48 8.37 -1.62
CA GLU A 56 -9.28 8.00 -0.22
C GLU A 56 -8.25 6.87 -0.08
N LEU A 57 -8.35 5.84 -0.92
CA LEU A 57 -7.42 4.71 -0.93
C LEU A 57 -5.97 5.20 -1.12
N ASN A 58 -5.73 5.97 -2.18
CA ASN A 58 -4.39 6.47 -2.50
C ASN A 58 -3.84 7.42 -1.42
N THR A 59 -4.69 8.25 -0.82
CA THR A 59 -4.30 9.14 0.28
C THR A 59 -3.90 8.35 1.53
N LYS A 60 -4.68 7.33 1.91
CA LYS A 60 -4.41 6.49 3.08
C LYS A 60 -3.19 5.59 2.88
N LEU A 61 -3.01 5.03 1.68
CA LEU A 61 -1.80 4.27 1.33
C LEU A 61 -0.54 5.13 1.44
N ALA A 62 -0.58 6.38 0.95
CA ALA A 62 0.53 7.31 1.09
C ALA A 62 0.87 7.62 2.55
N ALA A 63 -0.15 7.85 3.39
CA ALA A 63 0.04 8.09 4.81
C ALA A 63 0.63 6.87 5.54
N LEU A 64 0.11 5.66 5.27
CA LEU A 64 0.61 4.42 5.84
C LEU A 64 2.08 4.18 5.47
N TYR A 65 2.43 4.39 4.21
CA TYR A 65 3.81 4.24 3.74
C TYR A 65 4.77 5.22 4.42
N GLN A 66 4.39 6.50 4.53
CA GLN A 66 5.20 7.52 5.22
C GLN A 66 5.42 7.18 6.69
N ASN A 67 4.38 6.72 7.38
CA ASN A 67 4.49 6.30 8.79
C ASN A 67 5.46 5.13 8.94
N PHE A 68 5.34 4.11 8.08
CA PHE A 68 6.23 2.95 8.10
C PHE A 68 7.70 3.31 7.84
N GLN A 69 7.97 4.33 7.01
CA GLN A 69 9.32 4.84 6.79
C GLN A 69 9.88 5.58 8.02
N GLY A 70 9.04 6.26 8.79
CA GLY A 70 9.44 6.98 10.01
C GLY A 70 9.60 6.11 11.26
N GLU A 71 9.08 4.88 11.24
CA GLU A 71 9.23 3.89 12.33
C GLU A 71 10.52 3.05 12.24
N LYS A 72 11.33 3.23 11.18
CA LYS A 72 12.61 2.52 10.98
C LYS A 72 13.81 3.23 11.58
#